data_AF-A0A136KU76-F1
#
_entry.id   AF-A0A136KU76-F1
#
_cell.length_a   1.000
_cell.length_b   1.000
_cell.length_c   1.000
_cell.angle_alpha   90.00
_cell.angle_beta   90.00
_cell.angle_gamma   90.00
#
_symmetry.space_group_name_H-M   'P 1'
#
loop_
_entity.id
_entity.type
_entity.pdbx_description
1 polymer ?
#
loop_
_entity_poly.entity_id
_entity_poly.type
_entity_poly.pdbx_seq_one_letter_code
_entity_poly.pdbx_strand_id
1 'polypeptide(L)'
;MPLISISLLLAIQPQDFWWLMQVGRETIQDASVPMTDTISWSQTGQPIVYQQWLAGIIFYFFYNIGGISFIFLLRGLLIATTYGMLWLIIHKVSNAMLATILIFILGISTANNWAIRSQLFVYPLFCNLHLGFTGMAKW
;
A
#
# COMPACT_ATOMS: atom_id res chain seq x y z
N MET A 1 -15.09 2.97 12.09
CA MET A 1 -14.49 3.40 10.81
C MET A 1 -15.05 2.57 9.66
N PRO A 2 -16.27 2.88 9.17
CA PRO A 2 -16.93 2.11 8.11
C PRO A 2 -16.13 2.01 6.80
N LEU A 3 -15.22 2.96 6.53
CA LEU A 3 -14.32 2.95 5.36
C LEU A 3 -13.36 1.75 5.35
N ILE A 4 -12.85 1.34 6.51
CA ILE A 4 -11.94 0.19 6.62
C ILE A 4 -12.70 -1.10 6.29
N SER A 5 -13.95 -1.20 6.74
CA SER A 5 -14.81 -2.34 6.43
C SER A 5 -15.05 -2.46 4.92
N ILE A 6 -15.30 -1.34 4.23
CA ILE A 6 -15.44 -1.32 2.77
C ILE A 6 -14.16 -1.83 2.10
N SER A 7 -13.00 -1.37 2.56
CA SER A 7 -11.73 -1.86 2.04
C SER A 7 -11.63 -3.37 2.14
N LEU A 8 -11.91 -3.97 3.31
CA LEU A 8 -11.80 -5.41 3.53
C LEU A 8 -12.68 -6.26 2.60
N LEU A 9 -13.81 -5.72 2.12
CA LEU A 9 -14.72 -6.40 1.20
C LEU A 9 -14.23 -6.39 -0.26
N LEU A 10 -13.26 -5.54 -0.61
CA LEU A 10 -12.73 -5.48 -1.97
C LEU A 10 -11.84 -6.70 -2.26
N ALA A 11 -12.21 -7.45 -3.29
CA ALA A 11 -11.47 -8.61 -3.76
C ALA A 11 -10.05 -8.25 -4.24
N ILE A 12 -9.15 -9.24 -4.17
CA ILE A 12 -7.80 -9.10 -4.72
C ILE A 12 -7.90 -9.10 -6.24
N GLN A 13 -7.35 -8.06 -6.88
CA GLN A 13 -7.25 -8.02 -8.33
C GLN A 13 -6.17 -9.00 -8.80
N PRO A 14 -6.49 -9.92 -9.74
CA PRO A 14 -5.58 -10.98 -10.12
C PRO A 14 -4.35 -10.51 -10.90
N GLN A 15 -4.40 -9.33 -11.54
CA GLN A 15 -3.39 -8.89 -12.50
C GLN A 15 -2.02 -8.60 -11.89
N ASP A 16 -1.93 -7.98 -10.71
CA ASP A 16 -0.62 -7.53 -10.18
C ASP A 16 -0.20 -8.20 -8.88
N PHE A 17 -1.15 -8.68 -8.07
CA PHE A 17 -0.83 -9.21 -6.74
C PHE A 17 0.05 -10.46 -6.82
N TRP A 18 -0.31 -11.41 -7.69
CA TRP A 18 0.45 -12.65 -7.87
C TRP A 18 1.82 -12.42 -8.50
N TRP A 19 1.91 -11.44 -9.39
CA TRP A 19 3.17 -10.99 -9.97
C TRP A 19 4.11 -10.48 -8.87
N LEU A 20 3.63 -9.58 -8.01
CA LEU A 20 4.38 -9.05 -6.86
C LEU A 20 4.81 -10.15 -5.88
N MET A 21 3.93 -11.13 -5.65
CA MET A 21 4.23 -12.30 -4.81
C MET A 21 5.40 -13.13 -5.38
N GLN A 22 5.42 -13.36 -6.70
CA GLN A 22 6.48 -14.10 -7.36
C GLN A 22 7.80 -13.32 -7.33
N VAL A 23 7.78 -12.02 -7.65
CA VAL A 23 8.96 -11.15 -7.55
C VAL A 23 9.50 -11.14 -6.11
N GLY A 24 8.63 -11.04 -5.10
CA GLY A 24 9.03 -11.09 -3.70
C GLY A 24 9.66 -12.42 -3.29
N ARG A 25 9.11 -13.54 -3.77
CA ARG A 25 9.65 -14.89 -3.55
C ARG A 25 11.05 -15.03 -4.15
N GLU A 26 11.21 -14.71 -5.43
CA GLU A 26 12.49 -14.80 -6.15
C GLU A 26 13.54 -13.90 -5.50
N THR A 27 13.16 -12.66 -5.13
CA THR A 27 14.10 -11.73 -4.48
C THR A 27 14.66 -12.28 -3.17
N ILE A 28 13.83 -12.97 -2.38
CA ILE A 28 14.27 -13.60 -1.12
C ILE A 28 15.11 -14.85 -1.40
N GLN A 29 14.71 -15.68 -2.36
CA GLN A 29 15.40 -16.93 -2.69
C GLN A 29 16.80 -16.68 -3.26
N ASP A 30 16.93 -15.72 -4.16
CA ASP A 30 18.19 -15.41 -4.86
C ASP A 30 19.02 -14.35 -4.13
N ALA A 31 18.52 -13.84 -2.99
CA ALA A 31 19.10 -12.72 -2.24
C ALA A 31 19.47 -11.50 -3.10
N SER A 32 18.77 -11.33 -4.22
CA SER A 32 19.03 -10.31 -5.23
C SER A 32 17.74 -9.97 -5.98
N VAL A 33 17.61 -8.71 -6.43
CA VAL A 33 16.42 -8.28 -7.17
C VAL A 33 16.47 -8.91 -8.57
N PRO A 34 15.41 -9.61 -9.02
CA PRO A 34 15.37 -10.20 -10.35
C PRO A 34 15.58 -9.13 -11.43
N MET A 35 16.54 -9.37 -12.32
CA MET A 35 16.86 -8.48 -13.45
C MET A 35 16.38 -9.03 -14.79
N THR A 36 15.80 -10.23 -14.79
CA THR A 36 15.28 -10.91 -15.98
C THR A 36 13.86 -11.37 -15.74
N ASP A 37 12.99 -11.23 -16.73
CA ASP A 37 11.59 -11.61 -16.61
C ASP A 37 11.43 -13.14 -16.68
N THR A 38 10.92 -13.74 -15.61
CA THR A 38 10.62 -15.18 -15.49
C THR A 38 9.12 -15.48 -15.57
N ILE A 39 8.27 -14.44 -15.57
CA ILE A 39 6.82 -14.55 -15.33
C ILE A 39 6.04 -14.26 -16.62
N SER A 40 6.46 -13.29 -17.42
CA SER A 40 5.83 -12.98 -18.71
C SER A 40 6.00 -14.16 -19.68
N TRP A 41 4.92 -14.52 -20.38
CA TRP A 41 4.98 -15.49 -21.46
C TRP A 41 5.69 -14.96 -22.72
N SER A 42 5.50 -13.68 -23.06
CA SER A 42 6.01 -13.10 -24.32
C SER A 42 7.41 -12.50 -24.23
N GLN A 43 7.88 -12.21 -23.01
CA GLN A 43 9.17 -11.57 -22.76
C GLN A 43 10.07 -12.37 -21.80
N THR A 44 9.83 -13.69 -21.67
CA THR A 44 10.66 -14.55 -20.82
C THR A 44 12.15 -14.40 -21.17
N GLY A 45 12.99 -14.20 -20.17
CA GLY A 45 14.44 -14.02 -20.30
C GLY A 45 14.89 -12.62 -20.72
N GLN A 46 13.98 -11.67 -20.96
CA GLN A 46 14.35 -10.29 -21.27
C GLN A 46 14.71 -9.50 -20.00
N PRO A 47 15.58 -8.48 -20.08
CA PRO A 47 15.89 -7.62 -18.94
C PRO A 47 14.66 -6.86 -18.44
N ILE A 48 14.44 -6.84 -17.13
CA ILE A 48 13.33 -6.14 -16.48
C ILE A 48 13.80 -5.49 -15.18
N VAL A 49 13.22 -4.33 -14.85
CA VAL A 49 13.48 -3.64 -13.58
C VAL A 49 12.20 -3.60 -12.76
N TYR A 50 12.14 -4.42 -11.71
CA TYR A 50 11.00 -4.43 -10.79
C TYR A 50 11.12 -3.33 -9.74
N GLN A 51 10.68 -2.10 -10.04
CA GLN A 51 10.70 -0.97 -9.09
C GLN A 51 9.99 -1.27 -7.75
N GLN A 52 8.98 -2.15 -7.80
CA GLN A 52 8.13 -2.51 -6.67
C GLN A 52 8.57 -3.80 -5.95
N TRP A 53 9.83 -4.24 -6.12
CA TRP A 53 10.36 -5.48 -5.53
C TRP A 53 10.17 -5.53 -4.00
N LEU A 54 10.43 -4.43 -3.28
CA LEU A 54 10.32 -4.37 -1.83
C LEU A 54 8.88 -4.57 -1.35
N ALA A 55 7.90 -4.02 -2.10
CA ALA A 55 6.49 -4.25 -1.83
C ALA A 55 6.14 -5.73 -1.99
N GLY A 56 6.70 -6.38 -3.02
CA GLY A 56 6.59 -7.82 -3.25
C GLY A 56 7.12 -8.66 -2.09
N ILE A 57 8.30 -8.32 -1.55
CA ILE A 57 8.88 -8.98 -0.36
C ILE A 57 7.92 -8.88 0.84
N ILE A 58 7.41 -7.67 1.12
CA ILE A 58 6.51 -7.46 2.27
C ILE A 58 5.22 -8.26 2.08
N PHE A 59 4.61 -8.23 0.89
CA PHE A 59 3.43 -9.05 0.62
C PHE A 59 3.73 -10.53 0.76
N TYR A 60 4.84 -11.01 0.21
CA TYR A 60 5.25 -12.41 0.33
C TYR A 60 5.44 -12.82 1.79
N PHE A 61 6.08 -11.99 2.59
CA PHE A 61 6.28 -12.24 4.02
C PHE A 61 4.95 -12.37 4.78
N PHE A 62 4.04 -11.40 4.63
CA PHE A 62 2.73 -11.44 5.29
C PHE A 62 1.86 -12.61 4.81
N TYR A 63 1.95 -12.95 3.52
CA TYR A 63 1.26 -14.10 2.97
C TYR A 63 1.77 -15.42 3.58
N ASN A 64 3.08 -15.57 3.81
CA ASN A 64 3.61 -16.78 4.43
C ASN A 64 3.23 -16.92 5.91
N ILE A 65 2.97 -15.81 6.62
CA ILE A 65 2.57 -15.84 8.03
C ILE A 65 1.12 -16.31 8.20
N GLY A 66 0.20 -15.83 7.35
CA GLY A 66 -1.24 -16.09 7.56
C GLY A 66 -2.09 -15.99 6.31
N GLY A 67 -1.48 -16.20 5.14
CA GLY A 67 -2.14 -16.24 3.85
C GLY A 67 -2.83 -14.93 3.47
N ILE A 68 -3.90 -15.07 2.69
CA ILE A 68 -4.68 -13.94 2.15
C ILE A 68 -5.29 -13.08 3.27
N SER A 69 -5.68 -13.68 4.40
CA SER A 69 -6.26 -12.96 5.54
C SER A 69 -5.31 -11.89 6.09
N PHE A 70 -4.01 -12.22 6.19
CA PHE A 70 -3.00 -11.27 6.64
C PHE A 70 -2.72 -10.16 5.63
N ILE A 71 -2.89 -10.43 4.34
CA ILE A 71 -2.80 -9.41 3.29
C ILE A 71 -3.96 -8.41 3.39
N PHE A 72 -5.18 -8.89 3.66
CA PHE A 72 -6.31 -8.01 3.92
C PHE A 72 -6.13 -7.19 5.19
N LEU A 73 -5.57 -7.80 6.25
CA LEU A 73 -5.23 -7.10 7.48
C LEU A 73 -4.17 -6.02 7.23
N LEU A 74 -3.11 -6.33 6.48
CA LEU A 74 -2.07 -5.37 6.09
C LEU A 74 -2.66 -4.20 5.31
N ARG A 75 -3.51 -4.46 4.31
CA ARG A 75 -4.23 -3.41 3.58
C ARG A 75 -5.04 -2.53 4.52
N GLY A 76 -5.82 -3.15 5.42
CA GLY A 76 -6.64 -2.44 6.39
C GLY A 76 -5.80 -1.52 7.29
N LEU A 77 -4.65 -2.01 7.77
CA LEU A 77 -3.71 -1.23 8.59
C LEU A 77 -3.09 -0.07 7.82
N LEU A 78 -2.64 -0.27 6.59
CA LEU A 78 -2.04 0.80 5.77
C LEU A 78 -3.06 1.91 5.47
N ILE A 79 -4.29 1.53 5.12
CA ILE A 79 -5.39 2.47 4.89
C ILE A 79 -5.75 3.21 6.18
N ALA A 80 -5.92 2.48 7.30
CA ALA A 80 -6.22 3.09 8.60
C ALA A 80 -5.14 4.10 9.01
N THR A 81 -3.87 3.74 8.83
CA THR A 81 -2.73 4.61 9.14
C THR A 81 -2.74 5.85 8.25
N THR A 82 -2.96 5.68 6.95
CA THR A 82 -3.03 6.79 5.98
C THR A 82 -4.13 7.79 6.36
N TYR A 83 -5.35 7.31 6.56
CA TYR A 83 -6.49 8.16 6.90
C TYR A 83 -6.39 8.76 8.30
N GLY A 84 -5.80 8.03 9.25
CA GLY A 84 -5.49 8.56 10.58
C GLY A 84 -4.50 9.72 10.50
N MET A 85 -3.43 9.59 9.72
CA MET A 85 -2.46 10.67 9.49
C MET A 85 -3.09 11.86 8.76
N LEU A 86 -3.87 11.63 7.71
CA LEU A 86 -4.58 12.70 7.01
C LEU A 86 -5.54 13.45 7.93
N TRP A 87 -6.27 12.73 8.79
CA TRP A 87 -7.15 13.36 9.77
C TRP A 87 -6.36 14.26 10.72
N LEU A 88 -5.21 13.80 11.23
CA LEU A 88 -4.32 14.61 12.08
C LEU A 88 -3.80 15.85 11.34
N ILE A 89 -3.44 15.74 10.07
CA ILE A 89 -2.98 16.87 9.25
C ILE A 89 -4.11 17.91 9.10
N ILE A 90 -5.31 17.48 8.71
CA ILE A 90 -6.45 18.38 8.48
C ILE A 90 -6.91 19.01 9.80
N HIS A 91 -6.90 18.25 10.89
CA HIS A 91 -7.30 18.73 12.21
C HIS A 91 -6.33 19.79 12.78
N LYS A 92 -5.06 19.81 12.36
CA LYS A 92 -4.14 20.88 12.76
C LYS A 92 -4.52 22.26 12.20
N VAL A 93 -5.30 22.30 11.12
CA VAL A 93 -5.67 23.54 10.41
C VAL A 93 -7.18 23.82 10.50
N SER A 94 -7.97 22.86 10.99
CA SER A 94 -9.44 22.94 11.01
C SER A 94 -10.06 22.23 12.21
N ASN A 95 -11.36 22.42 12.45
CA ASN A 95 -12.05 21.73 13.54
C ASN A 95 -12.22 20.23 13.25
N ALA A 96 -12.45 19.44 14.30
CA ALA A 96 -12.54 17.98 14.20
C ALA A 96 -13.71 17.50 13.30
N MET A 97 -14.80 18.28 13.22
CA MET A 97 -15.97 17.95 12.39
C MET A 97 -15.63 18.04 10.90
N LEU A 98 -15.04 19.16 10.46
CA LEU A 98 -14.61 19.36 9.08
C LEU A 98 -13.57 18.33 8.67
N ALA A 99 -12.57 18.06 9.53
CA ALA A 99 -11.59 17.02 9.29
C ALA A 99 -12.22 15.65 9.05
N THR A 100 -13.22 15.29 9.85
CA THR A 100 -13.92 14.00 9.71
C THR A 100 -14.75 13.93 8.43
N ILE A 101 -15.47 14.98 8.08
CA ILE A 101 -16.27 15.06 6.85
C ILE A 101 -15.37 14.94 5.62
N LEU A 102 -14.27 15.69 5.58
CA LEU A 102 -13.32 15.66 4.47
C LEU A 102 -12.70 14.26 4.31
N ILE A 103 -12.32 13.62 5.42
CA ILE A 103 -11.80 12.24 5.39
C ILE A 103 -12.84 11.25 4.85
N PHE A 104 -14.11 11.44 5.20
CA PHE A 104 -15.18 10.57 4.71
C PHE A 104 -15.39 10.71 3.19
N ILE A 105 -15.42 11.95 2.70
CA ILE A 105 -15.53 12.25 1.26
C ILE A 105 -14.33 11.69 0.51
N LEU A 106 -13.11 11.97 0.97
CA LEU A 106 -11.87 11.45 0.38
C LEU A 106 -11.82 9.92 0.38
N GLY A 107 -12.30 9.30 1.46
CA GLY A 107 -12.43 7.86 1.61
C GLY A 107 -13.26 7.23 0.50
N ILE A 108 -14.45 7.78 0.24
CA ILE A 108 -15.35 7.28 -0.80
C ILE A 108 -14.76 7.55 -2.19
N SER A 109 -14.26 8.76 -2.45
CA SER A 109 -13.72 9.15 -3.77
C SER A 109 -12.50 8.33 -4.19
N THR A 110 -11.72 7.82 -3.24
CA THR A 110 -10.48 7.08 -3.54
C THR A 110 -10.60 5.57 -3.32
N ALA A 111 -11.79 5.04 -3.02
CA ALA A 111 -11.99 3.61 -2.73
C ALA A 111 -11.48 2.69 -3.85
N ASN A 112 -11.54 3.13 -5.11
CA ASN A 112 -10.99 2.39 -6.26
C ASN A 112 -9.47 2.20 -6.22
N ASN A 113 -8.74 3.01 -5.45
CA ASN A 113 -7.29 2.93 -5.31
C ASN A 113 -6.83 2.01 -4.16
N TRP A 114 -7.77 1.39 -3.43
CA TRP A 114 -7.46 0.48 -2.32
C TRP A 114 -7.17 -0.96 -2.78
N ALA A 115 -6.91 -1.17 -4.07
CA ALA A 115 -6.43 -2.44 -4.58
C ALA A 115 -5.09 -2.83 -3.91
N ILE A 116 -4.87 -4.14 -3.73
CA ILE A 116 -3.64 -4.66 -3.13
C ILE A 116 -2.51 -4.54 -4.16
N ARG A 117 -1.88 -3.37 -4.13
CA ARG A 117 -0.79 -2.92 -5.01
C ARG A 117 0.28 -2.23 -4.19
N SER A 118 1.46 -2.08 -4.79
CA SER A 118 2.61 -1.38 -4.20
C SER A 118 2.28 0.05 -3.72
N GLN A 119 1.33 0.74 -4.39
CA GLN A 119 0.87 2.07 -4.00
C GLN A 119 0.30 2.18 -2.56
N LEU A 120 -0.20 1.09 -1.97
CA LEU A 120 -0.72 1.10 -0.60
C LEU A 120 0.34 1.50 0.44
N PHE A 121 1.61 1.18 0.17
CA PHE A 121 2.72 1.56 1.04
C PHE A 121 3.12 3.03 0.87
N VAL A 122 2.87 3.61 -0.32
CA VAL A 122 3.27 4.98 -0.65
C VAL A 122 2.45 5.99 0.14
N TYR A 123 1.14 5.75 0.31
CA TYR A 123 0.25 6.71 1.00
C TYR A 123 0.68 7.07 2.44
N PRO A 124 0.92 6.10 3.35
CA PRO A 124 1.35 6.45 4.71
C PRO A 124 2.76 7.05 4.74
N LEU A 125 3.67 6.61 3.87
CA LEU A 125 5.01 7.18 3.75
C LEU A 125 4.98 8.65 3.33
N PHE A 126 4.14 8.99 2.34
CA PHE A 126 3.98 10.37 1.89
C PHE A 126 3.34 11.25 2.98
N CYS A 127 2.32 10.75 3.68
CA CYS A 127 1.71 11.47 4.80
C CYS A 127 2.72 11.72 5.93
N ASN A 128 3.57 10.73 6.24
CA ASN A 128 4.63 10.87 7.23
C ASN A 128 5.67 11.92 6.82
N LEU A 129 6.10 11.91 5.56
CA LEU A 129 7.01 12.90 5.02
C LEU A 129 6.46 14.33 5.17
N HIS A 130 5.18 14.54 4.85
CA HIS A 130 4.52 15.84 5.02
C HIS A 130 4.47 16.29 6.49
N LEU A 131 4.17 15.37 7.41
CA LEU A 131 4.19 15.63 8.85
C LEU A 131 5.61 15.98 9.35
N GLY A 132 6.64 15.36 8.77
CA GLY A 132 8.04 15.68 9.04
C GLY A 132 8.40 17.11 8.66
N PHE A 133 8.07 17.53 7.43
CA PHE A 133 8.34 18.89 6.96
C PHE A 133 7.59 19.96 7.77
N THR A 134 6.32 19.73 8.10
CA THR A 134 5.55 20.66 8.94
C THR A 134 6.02 20.70 10.39
N GLY A 135 6.70 19.66 10.87
CA GLY A 135 7.40 19.67 12.16
C GLY A 135 8.69 20.48 12.15
N MET A 136 9.43 20.45 11.04
CA MET A 136 10.70 21.16 10.86
C MET A 136 10.53 22.68 10.66
N ALA A 137 9.38 23.13 10.16
CA ALA A 137 9.11 24.55 9.89
C ALA A 137 8.75 25.40 11.13
N LYS A 138 8.94 24.87 12.35
CA LYS A 138 8.60 25.54 13.63
C LYS A 138 9.79 26.20 14.34
N TRP A 139 10.85 26.56 13.63
CA TRP A 139 11.99 27.32 14.18
C TRP A 139 11.89 28.80 13.82
#